data_AF-A0A8R1IHV0-F1
#
_entry.id   AF-A0A8R1IHV0-F1
#
_cell.length_a   1.000
_cell.length_b   1.000
_cell.length_c   1.000
_cell.angle_alpha   90.00
_cell.angle_beta   90.00
_cell.angle_gamma   90.00
#
_symmetry.space_group_name_H-M   'P 1'
#
loop_
_entity.id
_entity.type
_entity.pdbx_description
1 polymer ?
#
loop_
_entity_poly.entity_id
_entity_poly.type
_entity_poly.pdbx_seq_one_letter_code
_entity_poly.pdbx_strand_id
1 'polypeptide(L)'
;MPAELTLTEASYSQLKSHIPSIDFDRILKNLLHPKFGNWTILKNKLATMKFDAFFGEGNNLEQTIRNASSRKLANYLVFKYLESAYSYITINKQVVDPRPCDELLVNVLPRASLRVFVQKVLQQRELEASLQNGR
;
A
#
# COMPACT_ATOMS: atom_id res chain seq x y z
N MET A 1 -14.38 17.52 -22.71
CA MET A 1 -13.01 17.64 -22.18
C MET A 1 -13.10 17.37 -20.69
N PRO A 2 -12.44 16.34 -20.14
CA PRO A 2 -12.45 16.16 -18.68
C PRO A 2 -11.62 17.29 -18.06
N ALA A 3 -12.13 17.88 -16.99
CA ALA A 3 -11.43 18.93 -16.25
C ALA A 3 -10.04 18.43 -15.82
N GLU A 4 -9.02 19.26 -16.03
CA GLU A 4 -7.69 19.03 -15.46
C GLU A 4 -7.83 18.84 -13.95
N LEU A 5 -7.57 17.63 -13.45
CA LEU A 5 -7.35 17.39 -12.04
C LEU A 5 -6.09 18.15 -11.62
N THR A 6 -6.27 19.39 -11.16
CA THR A 6 -5.22 20.15 -10.51
C THR A 6 -4.95 19.50 -9.16
N LEU A 7 -4.04 18.53 -9.20
CA LEU A 7 -3.55 17.78 -8.05
C LEU A 7 -2.76 18.73 -7.14
N THR A 8 -3.47 19.37 -6.21
CA THR A 8 -2.88 20.32 -5.27
C THR A 8 -2.34 19.59 -4.05
N GLU A 9 -1.10 19.90 -3.68
CA GLU A 9 -0.42 19.34 -2.52
C GLU A 9 -0.78 20.13 -1.24
N ALA A 10 -0.84 19.42 -0.11
CA ALA A 10 -0.95 19.97 1.22
C ALA A 10 0.18 19.44 2.11
N SER A 11 0.70 20.30 2.97
CA SER A 11 1.75 19.93 3.91
C SER A 11 1.23 19.00 5.00
N TYR A 12 2.13 18.23 5.62
CA TYR A 12 1.78 17.42 6.78
C TYR A 12 1.21 18.23 7.95
N SER A 13 1.66 19.48 8.15
CA SER A 13 1.08 20.36 9.17
C SER A 13 -0.36 20.74 8.86
N GLN A 14 -0.69 21.00 7.59
CA GLN A 14 -2.06 21.28 7.16
C GLN A 14 -2.97 20.06 7.34
N LEU A 15 -2.50 18.85 7.03
CA LEU A 15 -3.27 17.62 7.28
C LEU A 15 -3.62 17.47 8.76
N LYS A 16 -2.61 17.61 9.63
CA LYS A 16 -2.80 17.50 11.09
C LYS A 16 -3.75 18.56 11.64
N SER A 17 -3.71 19.77 11.10
CA SER A 17 -4.62 20.83 11.55
C SER A 17 -6.07 20.58 11.13
N HIS A 18 -6.29 19.96 9.97
CA HIS A 18 -7.64 19.65 9.46
C HIS A 18 -8.26 18.41 10.10
N ILE A 19 -7.44 17.44 10.55
CA ILE A 19 -7.92 16.18 11.15
C ILE A 19 -7.27 15.98 12.53
N PRO A 20 -7.59 16.83 13.52
CA PRO A 20 -7.00 16.75 14.85
C PRO A 20 -7.42 15.50 15.64
N SER A 21 -8.48 14.78 15.23
CA SER A 21 -8.89 13.55 15.93
C SER A 21 -7.95 12.36 15.71
N ILE A 22 -7.01 12.46 14.76
CA ILE A 22 -6.03 11.39 14.49
C ILE A 22 -4.63 11.81 14.94
N ASP A 23 -4.01 10.97 15.77
CA ASP A 23 -2.59 11.09 16.10
C ASP A 23 -1.73 10.44 15.01
N PHE A 24 -1.55 11.16 13.90
CA PHE A 24 -0.71 10.72 12.77
C PHE A 24 0.75 10.49 13.18
N ASP A 25 1.28 11.26 14.13
CA ASP A 25 2.67 11.11 14.57
C ASP A 25 2.88 9.74 15.21
N ARG A 26 1.97 9.33 16.10
CA ARG A 26 2.02 8.01 16.73
C ARG A 26 1.88 6.88 15.70
N ILE A 27 0.92 7.00 14.78
CA ILE A 27 0.71 5.98 13.73
C ILE A 27 1.97 5.83 12.88
N LEU A 28 2.49 6.92 12.32
CA LEU A 28 3.63 6.87 11.40
C LEU A 28 4.92 6.47 12.11
N LYS A 29 5.14 6.90 13.37
CA LYS A 29 6.29 6.44 14.16
C LYS A 29 6.25 4.93 14.41
N ASN A 30 5.07 4.36 14.64
CA ASN A 30 4.93 2.91 14.84
C ASN A 30 5.18 2.10 13.55
N LEU A 31 5.12 2.73 12.37
CA LEU A 31 5.46 2.10 11.09
C LEU A 31 6.96 2.19 10.76
N LEU A 32 7.73 2.98 11.50
CA LEU A 32 9.17 3.11 11.27
C LEU A 32 9.91 1.87 11.77
N HIS A 33 10.91 1.42 11.01
CA HIS A 33 11.80 0.35 11.45
C HIS A 33 12.51 0.76 12.75
N PRO A 34 12.50 -0.06 13.82
CA PRO A 34 12.99 0.36 15.14
C PRO A 34 14.48 0.73 15.16
N LYS A 35 15.29 0.16 14.25
CA LYS A 35 16.74 0.43 14.18
C LYS A 35 17.16 1.47 13.15
N PHE A 36 16.36 1.67 12.09
CA PHE A 36 16.77 2.44 10.92
C PHE A 36 15.82 3.58 10.58
N GLY A 37 14.65 3.61 11.24
CA GLY A 37 13.66 4.65 11.06
C GLY A 37 14.13 5.97 11.65
N ASN A 38 14.01 7.05 10.89
CA ASN A 38 14.36 8.39 11.33
C ASN A 38 13.12 9.30 11.22
N TRP A 39 12.43 9.49 12.35
CA TRP A 39 11.24 10.33 12.41
C TRP A 39 11.49 11.78 12.01
N THR A 40 12.62 12.35 12.43
CA THR A 40 12.98 13.74 12.15
C THR A 40 13.11 13.99 10.65
N ILE A 41 13.76 13.07 9.92
CA ILE A 41 13.89 13.15 8.46
C ILE A 41 12.55 12.89 7.79
N LEU A 42 11.82 11.85 8.21
CA LEU A 42 10.54 11.49 7.59
C LEU A 42 9.54 12.63 7.70
N LYS A 43 9.36 13.20 8.90
CA LYS A 43 8.36 14.25 9.18
C LYS A 43 8.46 15.44 8.22
N ASN A 44 9.67 15.83 7.84
CA ASN A 44 9.91 16.98 6.95
C ASN A 44 9.64 16.66 5.47
N LYS A 45 9.43 15.40 5.12
CA LYS A 45 9.13 14.93 3.76
C LYS A 45 7.68 14.47 3.59
N LEU A 46 6.88 14.54 4.66
CA LEU A 46 5.48 14.16 4.60
C LEU A 46 4.66 15.27 3.95
N ALA A 47 3.86 14.85 2.98
CA ALA A 47 2.84 15.65 2.35
C ALA A 47 1.68 14.73 1.93
N THR A 48 0.55 15.34 1.62
CA THR A 48 -0.61 14.64 1.07
C THR A 48 -1.16 15.44 -0.09
N MET A 49 -1.85 14.77 -1.00
CA MET A 49 -2.74 15.47 -1.92
C MET A 49 -3.95 16.02 -1.15
N LYS A 50 -4.49 17.14 -1.64
CA LYS A 50 -5.74 17.72 -1.14
C LYS A 50 -6.93 16.89 -1.61
N PHE A 51 -7.17 15.78 -0.93
CA PHE A 51 -8.38 15.00 -1.11
C PHE A 51 -9.54 15.62 -0.34
N ASP A 52 -10.74 15.63 -0.92
CA ASP A 52 -11.97 16.08 -0.24
C ASP A 52 -12.23 15.27 1.04
N ALA A 53 -11.82 14.00 1.06
CA ALA A 53 -11.88 13.17 2.25
C ALA A 53 -11.13 13.76 3.46
N PHE A 54 -10.11 14.61 3.22
CA PHE A 54 -9.33 15.26 4.27
C PHE A 54 -9.65 16.74 4.43
N PHE A 55 -9.89 17.46 3.32
CA PHE A 55 -10.00 18.92 3.29
C PHE A 55 -11.38 19.45 2.82
N GLY A 56 -12.29 18.56 2.41
CA GLY A 56 -13.59 18.93 1.87
C GLY A 56 -14.52 19.54 2.92
N GLU A 57 -15.42 20.39 2.43
CA GLU A 57 -16.47 21.02 3.25
C GLU A 57 -17.66 20.05 3.40
N GLY A 58 -17.74 19.37 4.54
CA GLY A 58 -18.79 18.39 4.82
C GLY A 58 -18.39 16.95 4.48
N ASN A 59 -18.75 15.99 5.34
CA ASN A 59 -18.46 14.55 5.20
C ASN A 59 -16.96 14.21 5.09
N ASN A 60 -16.07 15.10 5.50
CA ASN A 60 -14.64 14.79 5.62
C ASN A 60 -14.38 13.84 6.80
N LEU A 61 -13.16 13.31 6.85
CA LEU A 61 -12.76 12.30 7.83
C LEU A 61 -12.89 12.80 9.28
N GLU A 62 -12.55 14.06 9.55
CA GLU A 62 -12.67 14.63 10.90
C GLU A 62 -14.13 14.66 11.37
N GLN A 63 -15.04 15.14 10.53
CA GLN A 63 -16.47 15.14 10.85
C GLN A 63 -17.00 13.71 11.02
N THR A 64 -16.58 12.79 10.15
CA THR A 64 -16.96 11.37 10.25
C THR A 64 -16.53 10.76 11.58
N ILE A 65 -15.29 11.03 12.01
CA ILE A 65 -14.76 10.55 13.29
C ILE A 65 -15.53 11.16 14.46
N ARG A 66 -15.78 12.47 14.45
CA ARG A 66 -16.52 13.16 15.52
C ARG A 66 -17.97 12.71 15.64
N ASN A 67 -18.62 12.43 14.52
CA ASN A 67 -20.05 12.08 14.48
C ASN A 67 -20.30 10.58 14.75
N ALA A 68 -19.28 9.73 14.56
CA ALA A 68 -19.39 8.31 14.82
C ALA A 68 -19.11 7.98 16.30
N SER A 69 -19.82 6.99 16.85
CA SER A 69 -19.47 6.46 18.16
C SER A 69 -18.20 5.62 18.10
N SER A 70 -17.45 5.54 19.20
CA SER A 70 -16.24 4.71 19.30
C SER A 70 -16.49 3.26 18.89
N ARG A 71 -17.70 2.72 19.18
CA ARG A 71 -18.11 1.38 18.75
C ARG A 71 -18.21 1.26 17.22
N LYS A 72 -18.82 2.24 16.54
CA LYS A 72 -18.93 2.25 15.07
C LYS A 72 -17.54 2.32 14.43
N LEU A 73 -16.67 3.19 14.95
CA LEU A 73 -15.29 3.32 14.46
C LEU A 73 -14.48 2.03 14.70
N ALA A 74 -14.57 1.43 15.89
CA ALA A 74 -13.89 0.17 16.19
C ALA A 74 -14.37 -0.97 15.27
N ASN A 75 -15.69 -1.10 15.08
CA ASN A 75 -16.25 -2.09 14.17
C ASN A 75 -15.76 -1.87 12.74
N TYR A 76 -15.75 -0.62 12.26
CA TYR A 76 -15.22 -0.29 10.94
C TYR A 76 -13.75 -0.73 10.78
N LEU A 77 -12.91 -0.44 11.77
CA LEU A 77 -11.50 -0.85 11.76
C LEU A 77 -11.34 -2.38 11.75
N VAL A 78 -12.14 -3.09 12.54
CA VAL A 78 -12.15 -4.57 12.55
C VAL A 78 -12.57 -5.11 11.17
N PHE A 79 -13.64 -4.58 10.58
CA PHE A 79 -14.09 -5.01 9.26
C PHE A 79 -13.06 -4.71 8.17
N LYS A 80 -12.40 -3.54 8.20
CA LYS A 80 -11.32 -3.22 7.26
C LYS A 80 -10.09 -4.09 7.42
N TYR A 81 -9.74 -4.45 8.66
CA TYR A 81 -8.69 -5.42 8.92
C TYR A 81 -9.07 -6.80 8.35
N LEU A 82 -10.28 -7.26 8.63
CA LEU A 82 -10.77 -8.55 8.11
C LEU A 82 -10.80 -8.56 6.59
N GLU A 83 -11.31 -7.52 5.93
CA GLU A 83 -11.31 -7.39 4.46
C GLU A 83 -9.89 -7.48 3.88
N SER A 84 -8.95 -6.72 4.47
CA SER A 84 -7.55 -6.72 4.03
C SER A 84 -6.87 -8.07 4.25
N ALA A 85 -7.13 -8.70 5.39
CA ALA A 85 -6.57 -9.99 5.77
C ALA A 85 -7.26 -11.17 5.09
N TYR A 86 -8.49 -10.99 4.61
CA TYR A 86 -9.33 -12.04 4.05
C TYR A 86 -8.62 -12.77 2.92
N SER A 87 -8.01 -11.99 2.02
CA SER A 87 -7.26 -12.54 0.91
C SER A 87 -6.02 -13.34 1.36
N TYR A 88 -5.45 -13.06 2.53
CA TYR A 88 -4.26 -13.77 3.02
C TYR A 88 -4.60 -15.02 3.85
N ILE A 89 -5.76 -15.04 4.52
CA ILE A 89 -6.11 -16.07 5.51
C ILE A 89 -7.01 -17.17 4.91
N THR A 90 -7.77 -16.88 3.85
CA THR A 90 -8.69 -17.86 3.28
C THR A 90 -8.01 -18.80 2.28
N ILE A 91 -8.07 -20.11 2.59
CA ILE A 91 -7.51 -21.21 1.77
C ILE A 91 -8.61 -21.83 0.87
N ASN A 92 -9.88 -21.42 1.04
CA ASN A 92 -10.99 -21.97 0.28
C ASN A 92 -11.03 -21.43 -1.16
N LYS A 93 -10.75 -22.33 -2.12
CA LYS A 93 -10.77 -22.06 -3.57
C LYS A 93 -12.13 -21.65 -4.14
N GLN A 94 -13.23 -21.81 -3.40
CA GLN A 94 -14.57 -21.39 -3.81
C GLN A 94 -14.87 -19.91 -3.50
N VAL A 95 -14.00 -19.26 -2.71
CA VAL A 95 -14.26 -17.97 -2.08
C VAL A 95 -13.21 -16.92 -2.48
N VAL A 96 -12.00 -17.36 -2.80
CA VAL A 96 -10.94 -16.53 -3.36
C VAL A 96 -10.74 -16.96 -4.80
N ASP A 97 -10.77 -16.01 -5.73
CA ASP A 97 -10.32 -16.29 -7.09
C ASP A 97 -8.96 -16.99 -7.01
N PRO A 98 -8.75 -18.09 -7.76
CA PRO A 98 -7.47 -18.77 -7.77
C PRO A 98 -6.42 -17.79 -8.25
N ARG A 99 -5.72 -17.15 -7.30
CA ARG A 99 -4.55 -16.33 -7.59
C ARG A 99 -3.41 -17.28 -7.92
N PRO A 100 -2.91 -17.28 -9.16
CA PRO A 100 -1.78 -18.11 -9.52
C PRO A 100 -0.62 -17.80 -8.57
N CYS A 101 -0.01 -18.83 -7.98
CA CYS A 101 1.04 -18.64 -6.98
C CYS A 101 2.27 -17.90 -7.57
N ASP A 102 2.47 -17.99 -8.87
CA ASP A 102 3.44 -17.23 -9.65
C ASP A 102 3.15 -15.73 -9.65
N GLU A 103 1.90 -15.29 -9.80
CA GLU A 103 1.54 -13.87 -9.71
C GLU A 103 1.81 -13.33 -8.29
N LEU A 104 1.41 -14.09 -7.26
CA LEU A 104 1.71 -13.76 -5.87
C LEU A 104 3.22 -13.67 -5.63
N LEU A 105 3.98 -14.65 -6.14
CA LEU A 105 5.44 -14.70 -5.97
C LEU A 105 6.13 -13.52 -6.66
N VAL A 106 5.70 -13.14 -7.87
CA VAL A 106 6.22 -11.98 -8.59
C VAL A 106 5.91 -10.68 -7.84
N ASN A 107 4.69 -10.53 -7.31
CA ASN A 107 4.29 -9.33 -6.58
C ASN A 107 4.97 -9.20 -5.20
N VAL A 108 5.13 -10.31 -4.47
CA VAL A 108 5.71 -10.31 -3.11
C VAL A 108 7.24 -10.31 -3.14
N LEU A 109 7.85 -11.07 -4.07
CA LEU A 109 9.31 -11.24 -4.18
C LEU A 109 9.85 -10.84 -5.56
N PRO A 110 9.55 -9.62 -6.08
CA PRO A 110 9.82 -9.25 -7.47
C PRO A 110 11.30 -9.41 -7.86
N ARG A 111 12.22 -9.09 -6.94
CA ARG A 111 13.66 -9.23 -7.19
C ARG A 111 14.10 -10.69 -7.27
N ALA A 112 13.59 -11.55 -6.40
CA ALA A 112 13.93 -12.97 -6.42
C ALA A 112 13.33 -13.64 -7.66
N SER A 113 12.07 -13.33 -7.96
CA SER A 113 11.36 -13.79 -9.15
C SER A 113 12.08 -13.37 -10.43
N LEU A 114 12.47 -12.10 -10.54
CA LEU A 114 13.25 -11.60 -11.69
C LEU A 114 14.60 -12.31 -11.82
N ARG A 115 15.31 -12.54 -10.70
CA ARG A 115 16.60 -13.24 -10.73
C ARG A 115 16.46 -14.65 -11.29
N VAL A 116 15.48 -15.41 -10.81
CA VAL A 116 15.23 -16.78 -11.28
C VAL A 116 14.84 -16.77 -12.76
N PHE A 117 13.97 -15.84 -13.16
CA PHE A 117 13.55 -15.69 -14.55
C PHE A 117 14.73 -15.40 -15.48
N VAL A 118 15.57 -14.40 -15.16
CA VAL A 118 16.75 -14.05 -15.96
C VAL A 118 17.73 -15.22 -16.05
N GLN A 119 18.03 -15.87 -14.92
CA GLN A 119 18.92 -17.04 -14.91
C GLN A 119 18.40 -18.16 -15.81
N LYS A 120 17.09 -18.43 -15.78
CA LYS A 120 16.47 -19.46 -16.61
C LYS A 120 16.55 -19.13 -18.10
N VAL A 121 16.27 -17.88 -18.48
CA VAL A 121 16.35 -17.41 -19.87
C VAL A 121 17.79 -17.48 -20.40
N LEU A 122 18.77 -17.06 -19.59
CA LEU A 122 20.18 -17.14 -19.98
C LEU A 122 20.64 -18.59 -20.19
N GLN A 123 20.29 -19.51 -19.28
CA GLN A 123 20.60 -20.94 -19.43
C GLN A 123 19.99 -21.55 -20.70
N GLN A 124 18.75 -21.18 -21.05
CA GLN A 124 18.11 -21.65 -22.28
C GLN A 124 18.85 -21.17 -23.52
N ARG A 125 19.25 -19.90 -23.57
CA ARG A 125 19.99 -19.35 -24.70
C ARG A 125 21.37 -20.00 -24.87
N GLU A 126 22.05 -20.26 -23.77
CA GLU A 126 23.34 -20.97 -23.77
C GLU A 126 23.19 -22.40 -24.32
N LEU A 127 22.13 -23.11 -23.91
CA LEU A 127 21.82 -24.44 -24.43
C LEU A 127 21.55 -24.40 -25.95
N GLU A 128 20.71 -23.47 -26.41
CA GLU A 128 20.40 -23.30 -27.84
C GLU A 128 21.65 -22.99 -28.68
N ALA A 129 22.53 -22.11 -28.19
CA ALA A 129 23.78 -21.78 -28.86
C ALA A 129 24.73 -23.00 -28.92
N SER A 130 24.81 -23.81 -27.86
CA SER A 130 25.62 -25.04 -27.87
C SER A 130 25.09 -26.11 -28.84
N LEU A 131 23.77 -26.21 -29.00
CA LEU A 131 23.14 -27.12 -29.96
C LEU A 131 23.32 -26.67 -31.42
N GLN A 132 23.44 -25.37 -31.67
CA GLN A 132 23.75 -24.82 -32.99
C GLN A 132 25.22 -24.98 -33.38
N ASN A 133 26.16 -24.91 -32.42
CA ASN A 133 27.59 -25.07 -32.66
C ASN A 133 28.06 -26.54 -32.67
N GLY A 134 27.18 -27.49 -32.32
CA GLY A 134 27.45 -28.94 -32.35
C GLY A 134 26.96 -29.65 -33.63
N ARG A 135 26.58 -28.91 -34.67
CA ARG A 135 26.24 -29.41 -36.01
C ARG A 135 27.28 -29.00 -37.03
#